data_AF-A0A1W9M1C8-F1
#
_entry.id   AF-A0A1W9M1C8-F1
#
_cell.length_a   1.000
_cell.length_b   1.000
_cell.length_c   1.000
_cell.angle_alpha   90.00
_cell.angle_beta   90.00
_cell.angle_gamma   90.00
#
_symmetry.space_group_name_H-M   'P 1'
#
loop_
_entity.id
_entity.type
_entity.pdbx_description
1 polymer ?
#
loop_
_entity_poly.entity_id
_entity_poly.type
_entity_poly.pdbx_seq_one_letter_code
_entity_poly.pdbx_strand_id
1 'polypeptide(L)'
;MPQPKERIFTFKADENLADLLDQVPNKSAFIRQAILAALERGCPLCQGTGVLSPEQQKHWAEFLRHHSLERCETCRAVHLICNHHDAPLLHPGDLSHTPLEKEP
;
A
#
# COMPACT_ATOMS: atom_id res chain seq x y z
N MET A 1 -28.50 16.56 -11.44
CA MET A 1 -27.24 16.19 -10.76
C MET A 1 -26.24 15.79 -11.83
N PRO A 2 -25.02 16.35 -11.87
CA PRO A 2 -24.03 15.93 -12.87
C PRO A 2 -23.59 14.48 -12.58
N GLN A 3 -23.64 13.63 -13.60
CA GLN A 3 -23.13 12.26 -13.50
C GLN A 3 -21.62 12.30 -13.23
N PRO A 4 -21.10 11.51 -12.27
CA PRO A 4 -19.66 11.41 -12.05
C PRO A 4 -18.98 10.94 -13.33
N LYS A 5 -17.90 11.61 -13.74
CA LYS A 5 -17.14 11.24 -14.94
C LYS A 5 -16.49 9.88 -14.73
N GLU A 6 -16.99 8.87 -15.43
CA GLU A 6 -16.34 7.56 -15.49
C GLU A 6 -15.05 7.66 -16.32
N ARG A 7 -13.98 7.06 -15.82
CA ARG A 7 -12.70 6.95 -16.54
C ARG A 7 -12.53 5.51 -17.02
N ILE A 8 -12.29 5.35 -18.32
CA ILE A 8 -12.10 4.03 -18.93
C ILE A 8 -10.63 3.61 -18.75
N PHE A 9 -10.44 2.39 -18.25
CA PHE A 9 -9.14 1.72 -18.16
C PHE A 9 -9.16 0.49 -19.07
N THR A 10 -8.18 0.38 -19.96
CA THR A 10 -7.99 -0.78 -20.84
C THR A 10 -6.69 -1.46 -20.44
N PHE A 11 -6.75 -2.77 -20.18
CA PHE A 11 -5.57 -3.59 -19.91
C PHE A 11 -5.62 -4.86 -20.76
N LYS A 12 -4.46 -5.46 -20.98
CA LYS A 12 -4.35 -6.76 -21.65
C LYS A 12 -4.45 -7.85 -20.59
N ALA A 13 -5.31 -8.84 -20.82
CA ALA A 13 -5.39 -10.06 -20.03
C ALA A 13 -4.68 -11.19 -20.79
N ASP A 14 -4.04 -12.11 -20.06
CA ASP A 14 -3.65 -13.40 -20.64
C ASP A 14 -4.90 -14.26 -20.92
N GLU A 15 -4.72 -15.31 -21.72
CA GLU A 15 -5.82 -16.18 -22.16
C GLU A 15 -6.58 -16.79 -20.97
N ASN A 16 -5.86 -17.25 -19.95
CA ASN A 16 -6.47 -17.87 -18.78
C ASN A 16 -7.35 -16.88 -18.00
N LEU A 17 -6.89 -15.65 -17.79
CA LEU A 17 -7.70 -14.60 -17.14
C LEU A 17 -8.90 -14.20 -18.01
N ALA A 18 -8.73 -14.14 -19.34
CA ALA A 18 -9.82 -13.83 -20.26
C ALA A 18 -10.93 -14.89 -20.20
N ASP A 19 -10.58 -16.18 -20.26
CA ASP A 19 -11.53 -17.29 -20.20
C ASP A 19 -12.31 -17.35 -18.87
N LEU A 20 -11.65 -17.01 -17.76
CA LEU A 20 -12.31 -16.91 -16.46
C LEU A 20 -13.28 -15.72 -16.40
N LEU A 21 -12.88 -14.56 -16.93
CA LEU A 21 -13.74 -13.38 -16.98
C LEU A 21 -14.92 -13.57 -17.95
N ASP A 22 -14.75 -14.35 -19.01
CA ASP A 22 -15.79 -14.65 -20.00
C ASP A 22 -16.99 -15.41 -19.41
N GLN A 23 -16.76 -16.16 -18.33
CA GLN A 23 -17.80 -16.87 -17.60
C GLN A 23 -18.60 -15.96 -16.65
N VAL A 24 -18.15 -14.72 -16.41
CA VAL A 24 -18.79 -13.80 -15.47
C VAL A 24 -19.88 -12.98 -16.20
N PRO A 25 -21.16 -13.05 -15.77
CA PRO A 25 -22.27 -12.36 -16.45
C PRO A 25 -22.09 -10.84 -16.56
N ASN A 26 -21.46 -10.22 -15.57
CA ASN A 26 -21.15 -8.78 -15.57
C ASN A 26 -19.69 -8.54 -15.16
N LYS A 27 -18.79 -8.70 -16.14
CA LYS A 27 -17.33 -8.58 -15.97
C LYS A 27 -16.94 -7.25 -15.34
N SER A 28 -17.50 -6.14 -15.82
CA SER A 28 -17.17 -4.81 -15.32
C SER A 28 -17.57 -4.63 -13.85
N ALA A 29 -18.75 -5.12 -13.43
CA ALA A 29 -19.15 -5.06 -12.02
C ALA A 29 -18.24 -5.91 -11.14
N PHE A 30 -17.93 -7.14 -11.57
CA PHE A 30 -17.04 -8.04 -10.86
C PHE A 30 -15.63 -7.46 -10.70
N ILE A 31 -15.03 -6.98 -11.80
CA ILE A 31 -13.69 -6.38 -11.80
C ILE A 31 -13.66 -5.16 -10.87
N ARG A 32 -14.67 -4.28 -10.92
CA ARG A 32 -14.76 -3.13 -10.01
C ARG A 32 -14.77 -3.55 -8.55
N GLN A 33 -15.63 -4.51 -8.18
CA GLN A 33 -15.73 -4.98 -6.80
C GLN A 33 -14.45 -5.66 -6.33
N ALA A 34 -13.83 -6.50 -7.18
CA ALA A 34 -12.58 -7.18 -6.87
C ALA A 34 -11.44 -6.19 -6.65
N ILE A 35 -11.30 -5.17 -7.51
CA ILE A 35 -10.28 -4.13 -7.37
C ILE A 35 -10.50 -3.32 -6.07
N LEU A 36 -11.73 -2.90 -5.79
CA LEU A 36 -12.03 -2.16 -4.55
C LEU A 36 -11.68 -2.99 -3.30
N ALA A 37 -12.08 -4.25 -3.26
CA ALA A 37 -11.77 -5.15 -2.14
C ALA A 37 -10.27 -5.40 -1.99
N ALA A 38 -9.54 -5.51 -3.10
CA ALA A 38 -8.09 -5.67 -3.09
C ALA A 38 -7.38 -4.39 -2.60
N LEU A 39 -7.88 -3.20 -2.98
CA LEU A 39 -7.34 -1.92 -2.51
C LEU A 39 -7.61 -1.69 -1.02
N GLU A 40 -8.78 -2.10 -0.50
CA GLU A 40 -9.09 -2.02 0.93
C GLU A 40 -8.15 -2.87 1.80
N ARG A 41 -7.67 -4.00 1.27
CA ARG A 41 -6.80 -4.96 1.98
C ARG A 41 -5.34 -4.92 1.54
N GLY A 42 -5.02 -4.01 0.62
CA GLY A 42 -3.70 -3.91 0.01
C GLY A 42 -2.66 -3.53 1.05
N CYS A 43 -1.54 -4.26 1.07
CA CYS A 43 -0.38 -3.87 1.85
C CYS A 43 0.16 -2.52 1.32
N PRO A 44 0.17 -1.45 2.13
CA PRO A 44 0.52 -0.12 1.64
C PRO A 44 2.03 0.07 1.44
N LEU A 45 2.87 -0.84 1.95
CA LEU A 45 4.30 -0.90 1.66
C LEU A 45 4.58 -1.62 0.32
N CYS A 46 3.77 -2.62 0.01
CA CYS A 46 3.96 -3.53 -1.10
C CYS A 46 3.41 -2.97 -2.43
N GLN A 47 2.85 -1.75 -2.41
CA GLN A 47 2.20 -1.10 -3.56
C GLN A 47 1.13 -1.99 -4.22
N GLY A 48 0.39 -2.77 -3.41
CA GLY A 48 -0.68 -3.65 -3.91
C GLY A 48 -0.24 -5.04 -4.38
N THR A 49 1.04 -5.41 -4.25
CA THR A 49 1.50 -6.79 -4.53
C THR A 49 1.24 -7.78 -3.40
N GLY A 50 1.01 -7.28 -2.18
CA GLY A 50 0.71 -8.08 -0.99
C GLY A 50 -0.67 -7.76 -0.42
N VAL A 51 -1.29 -8.76 0.22
CA VAL A 51 -2.59 -8.63 0.90
C VAL A 51 -2.39 -8.88 2.39
N LEU A 52 -2.96 -8.01 3.23
CA LEU A 52 -2.97 -8.21 4.68
C LEU A 52 -4.13 -9.13 5.08
N SER A 53 -3.89 -10.06 6.01
CA SER A 53 -4.98 -10.78 6.69
C SER A 53 -5.87 -9.78 7.45
N PRO A 54 -7.13 -10.12 7.76
CA PRO A 54 -7.99 -9.24 8.55
C PRO A 54 -7.37 -8.80 9.89
N GLU A 55 -6.66 -9.70 10.56
CA GLU A 55 -5.96 -9.42 11.82
C GLU A 55 -4.77 -8.50 11.60
N GLN A 56 -3.98 -8.73 10.54
CA GLN A 56 -2.88 -7.86 10.17
C GLN A 56 -3.37 -6.45 9.80
N GLN A 57 -4.51 -6.35 9.10
CA GLN A 57 -5.12 -5.07 8.75
C GLN A 57 -5.54 -4.29 10.00
N LYS A 58 -6.08 -4.95 11.03
CA LYS A 58 -6.42 -4.31 12.31
C LYS A 58 -5.17 -3.78 13.02
N HIS A 59 -4.14 -4.60 13.15
CA HIS A 59 -2.87 -4.17 13.75
C HIS A 59 -2.24 -3.02 12.97
N TRP A 60 -2.31 -3.08 11.64
CA TRP A 60 -1.81 -2.04 10.77
C TRP A 60 -2.57 -0.72 10.92
N ALA A 61 -3.91 -0.77 11.01
CA ALA A 61 -4.73 0.41 11.24
C ALA A 61 -4.41 1.09 12.58
N GLU A 62 -4.19 0.31 13.65
CA GLU A 62 -3.77 0.84 14.94
C GLU A 62 -2.36 1.46 14.88
N PHE A 63 -1.43 0.79 14.20
CA PHE A 63 -0.06 1.28 13.98
C PHE A 63 -0.03 2.64 13.27
N LEU A 64 -0.87 2.80 12.22
CA LEU A 64 -0.99 4.04 11.45
C LEU A 64 -1.61 5.22 12.23
N ARG A 65 -2.14 5.00 13.44
CA ARG A 65 -2.58 6.12 14.30
C ARG A 65 -1.41 6.97 14.79
N HIS A 66 -0.24 6.35 14.90
CA HIS A 66 0.98 6.95 15.41
C HIS A 66 2.11 6.99 14.38
N HIS A 67 1.87 6.47 13.18
CA HIS A 67 2.85 6.44 12.09
C HIS A 67 2.20 6.84 10.76
N SER A 68 2.90 7.61 9.94
CA SER A 68 2.48 7.94 8.58
C SER A 68 3.35 7.22 7.54
N LEU A 69 2.82 7.11 6.32
CA LEU A 69 3.56 6.66 5.16
C LEU A 69 3.84 7.86 4.27
N GLU A 70 5.11 8.11 4.00
CA GLU A 70 5.56 9.21 3.15
C GLU A 70 6.36 8.67 1.96
N ARG A 71 6.52 9.51 0.93
CA ARG A 71 7.37 9.20 -0.22
C ARG A 71 8.65 10.01 -0.10
N CYS A 72 9.80 9.32 -0.09
CA CYS A 72 11.10 9.98 -0.08
C CYS A 72 11.28 10.82 -1.36
N GLU A 73 11.72 12.06 -1.21
CA GLU A 73 11.93 12.97 -2.34
C GLU A 73 13.09 12.54 -3.25
N THR A 74 14.10 11.87 -2.70
CA THR A 74 15.30 11.46 -3.44
C THR A 74 15.09 10.19 -4.25
N CYS A 75 14.54 9.13 -3.64
CA CYS A 75 14.43 7.81 -4.28
C CYS A 75 12.99 7.42 -4.66
N ARG A 76 11.98 8.22 -4.30
CA ARG A 76 10.53 7.97 -4.48
C ARG A 76 9.99 6.71 -3.79
N ALA A 77 10.81 6.03 -2.98
CA ALA A 77 10.38 4.90 -2.18
C ALA A 77 9.42 5.36 -1.07
N VAL A 78 8.47 4.49 -0.72
CA VAL A 78 7.59 4.72 0.43
C VAL A 78 8.36 4.35 1.70
N HIS A 79 8.31 5.21 2.72
CA HIS A 79 8.92 4.97 4.02
C HIS A 79 7.94 5.32 5.15
N LEU A 80 8.18 4.74 6.32
CA LEU A 80 7.39 4.96 7.53
C LEU A 80 7.99 6.10 8.34
N ILE A 81 7.13 7.00 8.79
CA ILE A 81 7.46 8.08 9.73
C ILE A 81 6.75 7.80 11.04
N CYS A 82 7.50 7.87 12.14
CA CYS A 82 6.95 7.80 13.49
C CYS A 82 6.53 9.20 13.95
N ASN A 83 5.28 9.36 14.38
CA ASN A 83 4.75 10.64 14.86
C ASN A 83 4.96 10.86 16.36
N HIS A 84 5.52 9.88 17.06
CA HIS A 84 6.07 10.06 18.40
C HIS A 84 7.52 10.55 18.28
N HIS A 85 7.74 11.85 18.50
CA HIS A 85 9.07 12.42 18.80
C HIS A 85 9.69 11.69 20.01
N ASP A 86 10.99 11.37 20.09
CA ASP A 86 12.16 12.18 19.72
C ASP A 86 13.29 11.35 19.07
N ALA A 87 13.48 11.49 17.76
CA ALA A 87 14.77 11.53 17.08
C ALA A 87 14.50 11.59 15.57
N PRO A 88 15.14 12.50 14.81
CA PRO A 88 15.03 12.47 13.36
C PRO A 88 15.60 11.14 12.86
N LEU A 89 14.77 10.34 12.20
CA LEU A 89 15.22 9.14 11.49
C LEU A 89 16.11 9.60 10.34
N LEU A 90 17.41 9.64 10.60
CA LEU A 90 18.45 9.89 9.59
C LEU A 90 18.32 8.83 8.49
N HIS A 91 18.38 9.28 7.24
CA HIS A 91 18.47 8.38 6.10
C HIS A 91 19.73 7.50 6.28
N PRO A 92 19.67 6.18 6.03
CA PRO A 92 20.82 5.28 6.24
C PRO A 92 22.07 5.63 5.40
N GLY A 93 21.98 6.63 4.50
CA GLY A 93 23.13 7.22 3.81
C GLY A 93 23.92 8.29 4.60
N ASP A 94 23.43 8.73 5.77
CA ASP A 94 24.04 9.82 6.57
C ASP A 94 24.72 9.36 7.87
N LEU A 95 24.78 8.06 8.16
CA LEU A 95 25.37 7.56 9.40
C LEU A 95 26.81 7.10 9.22
N SER A 96 27.75 8.04 9.32
CA SER A 96 29.05 7.78 9.93
C SER A 96 28.94 7.97 11.44
N HIS A 97 28.28 7.06 12.15
CA HIS A 97 28.26 7.12 13.63
C HIS A 97 28.48 5.74 14.24
N THR A 98 29.61 5.66 14.95
CA THR A 98 30.03 4.57 15.84
C THR A 98 29.08 4.44 17.03
N PRO A 99 28.79 3.21 17.51
CA PRO A 99 27.90 3.00 18.65
C PRO A 99 28.58 3.39 19.96
N LEU A 100 27.93 4.22 20.79
CA LEU A 100 28.34 4.48 22.17
C LEU A 100 27.80 3.35 23.07
N GLU A 101 28.70 2.82 23.89
CA GLU A 101 28.54 1.63 24.73
C GLU A 101 27.42 1.76 25.77
N LYS A 102 26.71 0.64 25.98
CA LYS A 102 25.84 0.44 27.14
C LYS A 102 26.72 0.10 28.33
N GLU A 103 26.54 0.80 29.45
CA GLU A 103 26.97 0.31 30.77
C GLU A 103 25.83 0.43 31.80
N PRO A 104 25.87 -0.41 32.87
CA PRO A 104 24.70 -0.95 33.57
C PRO A 104 24.11 -0.07 34.68
#